data_AF-A0A945AMC7-F1
#
_entry.id   AF-A0A945AMC7-F1
#
_cell.length_a   1.000
_cell.length_b   1.000
_cell.length_c   1.000
_cell.angle_alpha   90.00
_cell.angle_beta   90.00
_cell.angle_gamma   90.00
#
_symmetry.space_group_name_H-M   'P 1'
#
loop_
_entity.id
_entity.type
_entity.pdbx_description
1 polymer ?
#
loop_
_entity_poly.entity_id
_entity_poly.type
_entity_poly.pdbx_seq_one_letter_code
_entity_poly.pdbx_strand_id
1 'polypeptide(L)'
;MNTSGFDFLVHLFNVHNLVDGYNRSINVVYWTLAVEFQWYLLAPLFILLFIKNKMEFQALMLLICILISITLRFYYFKQYLNNQFNLPSLVWVANDQLYIHLYNFLLGVFLYQCRNIQIKIHFLLMLLLLTLMLYIGYVQSDLISGINMHLEQLTQYRLILGYIAILALAFLVFAFLNVELGNSAYRLVSFISLVSYSLYLYHLPILDYLKAYHLHWYIYLPVFLFGSVGVASLSYFLVEAPFLRFSSALNRK
;
A
#
# COMPACT_ATOMS: atom_id res chain seq x y z
N MET A 1 -0.50 28.71 -19.07
CA MET A 1 0.89 28.36 -18.72
C MET A 1 1.26 27.12 -19.52
N ASN A 2 2.45 27.01 -20.11
CA ASN A 2 2.87 25.84 -20.89
C ASN A 2 2.70 24.57 -20.06
N THR A 3 1.57 23.88 -20.26
CA THR A 3 1.13 22.74 -19.46
C THR A 3 2.13 21.59 -19.56
N SER A 4 2.75 21.40 -20.73
CA SER A 4 3.70 20.31 -20.98
C SER A 4 4.98 20.39 -20.16
N GLY A 5 5.56 21.58 -19.98
CA GLY A 5 6.83 21.74 -19.26
C GLY A 5 6.66 21.51 -17.76
N PHE A 6 5.61 22.09 -17.17
CA PHE A 6 5.31 21.91 -15.75
C PHE A 6 4.89 20.47 -15.45
N ASP A 7 4.04 19.88 -16.30
CA ASP A 7 3.63 18.48 -16.21
C ASP A 7 4.84 17.54 -16.22
N PHE A 8 5.77 17.73 -17.18
CA PHE A 8 6.99 16.94 -17.27
C PHE A 8 7.84 17.04 -16.00
N LEU A 9 8.05 18.24 -15.45
CA LEU A 9 8.85 18.43 -14.25
C LEU A 9 8.21 17.74 -13.04
N VAL A 10 6.91 17.88 -12.89
CA VAL A 10 6.15 17.32 -11.77
C VAL A 10 6.17 15.78 -11.79
N HIS A 11 6.15 15.17 -12.97
CA HIS A 11 6.34 13.72 -13.15
C HIS A 11 7.80 13.28 -12.97
N LEU A 12 8.76 14.02 -13.54
CA LEU A 12 10.19 13.74 -13.42
C LEU A 12 10.66 13.72 -11.97
N PHE A 13 10.16 14.64 -11.14
CA PHE A 13 10.49 14.74 -9.72
C PHE A 13 9.59 13.90 -8.81
N ASN A 14 8.66 13.09 -9.36
CA ASN A 14 7.76 12.25 -8.57
C ASN A 14 6.93 13.05 -7.53
N VAL A 15 6.48 14.26 -7.90
CA VAL A 15 5.64 15.14 -7.06
C VAL A 15 4.25 15.37 -7.66
N HIS A 16 3.88 14.58 -8.66
CA HIS A 16 2.59 14.68 -9.37
C HIS A 16 1.37 14.39 -8.51
N ASN A 17 1.53 13.65 -7.41
CA ASN A 17 0.46 13.45 -6.44
C ASN A 17 0.17 14.70 -5.57
N LEU A 18 1.01 15.73 -5.60
CA LEU A 18 0.81 16.98 -4.84
C LEU A 18 0.08 18.06 -5.65
N VAL A 19 -0.15 17.83 -6.94
CA VAL A 19 -0.77 18.78 -7.86
C VAL A 19 -2.11 18.24 -8.32
N ASP A 20 -3.16 19.04 -8.14
CA ASP A 20 -4.51 18.70 -8.59
C ASP A 20 -4.54 18.49 -10.11
N GLY A 21 -5.24 17.45 -10.56
CA GLY A 21 -5.36 17.09 -11.97
C GLY A 21 -4.21 16.26 -12.54
N TYR A 22 -3.07 16.13 -11.82
CA TYR A 22 -2.00 15.18 -12.18
C TYR A 22 -1.98 13.94 -11.29
N ASN A 23 -2.81 13.88 -10.26
CA ASN A 23 -3.02 12.68 -9.48
C ASN A 23 -3.69 11.60 -10.34
N ARG A 24 -3.08 10.40 -10.42
CA ARG A 24 -3.58 9.27 -11.22
C ARG A 24 -3.74 9.56 -12.72
N SER A 25 -3.01 10.55 -13.26
CA SER A 25 -2.88 10.78 -14.71
C SER A 25 -2.14 9.64 -15.43
N ILE A 26 -1.35 8.89 -14.67
CA ILE A 26 -0.60 7.70 -15.08
C ILE A 26 -1.19 6.45 -14.43
N ASN A 27 -0.76 5.26 -14.89
CA ASN A 27 -1.19 3.99 -14.30
C ASN A 27 -1.01 4.00 -12.77
N VAL A 28 -1.98 3.43 -12.05
CA VAL A 28 -2.06 3.45 -10.59
C VAL A 28 -0.77 3.01 -9.90
N VAL A 29 -0.05 2.03 -10.45
CA VAL A 29 1.25 1.59 -9.91
C VAL A 29 2.31 2.70 -9.99
N TYR A 30 2.38 3.43 -11.10
CA TYR A 30 3.35 4.51 -11.23
C TYR A 30 2.97 5.73 -10.39
N TRP A 31 1.67 5.91 -10.14
CA TRP A 31 1.21 6.95 -9.24
C TRP A 31 1.67 6.70 -7.79
N THR A 32 1.54 5.46 -7.30
CA THR A 32 1.97 5.09 -5.94
C THR A 32 3.49 5.25 -5.75
N LEU A 33 4.30 5.12 -6.81
CA LEU A 33 5.75 5.38 -6.75
C LEU A 33 6.08 6.82 -6.30
N ALA A 34 5.25 7.82 -6.64
CA ALA A 34 5.49 9.18 -6.17
C ALA A 34 5.35 9.29 -4.65
N VAL A 35 4.35 8.63 -4.07
CA VAL A 35 4.16 8.56 -2.62
C VAL A 35 5.32 7.79 -1.97
N GLU A 36 5.77 6.69 -2.58
CA GLU A 36 6.92 5.92 -2.11
C GLU A 36 8.22 6.73 -2.14
N PHE A 37 8.43 7.53 -3.18
CA PHE A 37 9.59 8.43 -3.29
C PHE A 37 9.65 9.43 -2.13
N GLN A 38 8.50 9.99 -1.74
CA GLN A 38 8.40 10.86 -0.57
C GLN A 38 8.78 10.14 0.73
N TRP A 39 8.41 8.86 0.86
CA TRP A 39 8.81 8.04 2.01
C TRP A 39 10.32 7.79 2.06
N TYR A 40 11.02 7.63 0.94
CA TYR A 40 12.49 7.51 0.98
C TYR A 40 13.17 8.76 1.55
N LEU A 41 12.57 9.93 1.39
CA LEU A 41 13.06 11.19 1.98
C LEU A 41 12.67 11.34 3.45
N LEU A 42 11.42 11.02 3.80
CA LEU A 42 10.87 11.27 5.13
C LEU A 42 11.13 10.15 6.14
N ALA A 43 11.16 8.89 5.72
CA ALA A 43 11.32 7.74 6.60
C ALA A 43 12.62 7.78 7.42
N PRO A 44 13.80 8.15 6.89
CA PRO A 44 15.02 8.26 7.70
C PRO A 44 14.87 9.27 8.85
N LEU A 45 14.27 10.42 8.57
CA LEU A 45 14.01 11.46 9.58
C LEU A 45 13.06 10.93 10.66
N PHE A 46 11.95 10.33 10.25
CA PHE A 46 10.98 9.78 11.20
C PHE A 46 11.54 8.60 11.99
N ILE A 47 12.30 7.69 11.39
CA ILE A 47 12.95 6.60 12.13
C ILE A 47 13.87 7.19 13.19
N LEU A 48 14.73 8.16 12.85
CA LEU A 48 15.64 8.77 13.83
C LEU A 48 14.89 9.45 14.98
N LEU A 49 13.79 10.15 14.66
CA LEU A 49 12.95 10.81 15.65
C LEU A 49 12.23 9.80 16.55
N PHE A 50 11.62 8.76 15.98
CA PHE A 50 10.74 7.89 16.75
C PHE A 50 11.49 6.73 17.39
N ILE A 51 12.41 6.07 16.71
CA ILE A 51 13.02 4.80 17.16
C ILE A 51 13.77 4.91 18.50
N LYS A 52 14.29 6.09 18.82
CA LYS A 52 15.03 6.38 20.07
C LYS A 52 14.13 6.84 21.21
N ASN A 53 12.90 7.22 20.92
CA ASN A 53 11.94 7.70 21.91
C ASN A 53 11.28 6.52 22.66
N LYS A 54 10.75 6.83 23.85
CA LYS A 54 10.01 5.87 24.68
C LYS A 54 8.73 5.40 23.98
N MET A 55 8.36 4.15 24.23
CA MET A 55 7.12 3.52 23.72
C MET A 55 5.87 4.38 23.96
N GLU A 56 5.74 5.00 25.14
CA GLU A 56 4.60 5.86 25.51
C GLU A 56 4.45 7.06 24.57
N PHE A 57 5.58 7.71 24.24
CA PHE A 57 5.58 8.83 23.30
C PHE A 57 5.18 8.38 21.90
N GLN A 58 5.69 7.23 21.44
CA GLN A 58 5.28 6.68 20.15
C GLN A 58 3.80 6.32 20.09
N ALA A 59 3.27 5.70 21.15
CA ALA A 59 1.85 5.36 21.25
C ALA A 59 0.98 6.61 21.19
N LEU A 60 1.36 7.69 21.89
CA LEU A 60 0.69 8.98 21.83
C LEU A 60 0.73 9.58 20.41
N MET A 61 1.89 9.57 19.75
CA MET A 61 2.05 10.10 18.40
C MET A 61 1.25 9.29 17.37
N LEU A 62 1.25 7.96 17.50
CA LEU A 62 0.43 7.06 16.69
C LEU A 62 -1.06 7.37 16.87
N LEU A 63 -1.53 7.50 18.11
CA LEU A 63 -2.92 7.86 18.41
C LEU A 63 -3.29 9.21 17.77
N ILE A 64 -2.45 10.22 17.91
CA ILE A 64 -2.66 11.54 17.29
C ILE A 64 -2.75 11.41 15.76
N CYS A 65 -1.83 10.67 15.13
CA CYS A 65 -1.86 10.48 13.67
C CYS A 65 -3.10 9.71 13.19
N ILE A 66 -3.56 8.71 13.95
CA ILE A 66 -4.82 8.00 13.67
C ILE A 66 -6.00 8.98 13.75
N LEU A 67 -6.08 9.77 14.82
CA LEU A 67 -7.17 10.73 15.02
C LEU A 67 -7.17 11.82 13.93
N ILE A 68 -6.00 12.34 13.55
CA ILE A 68 -5.87 13.30 12.44
C ILE A 68 -6.33 12.66 11.13
N SER A 69 -5.86 11.45 10.82
CA SER A 69 -6.26 10.71 9.61
C SER A 69 -7.77 10.52 9.55
N ILE A 70 -8.39 10.03 10.63
CA ILE A 70 -9.84 9.84 10.73
C ILE A 70 -10.55 11.19 10.52
N THR A 71 -10.17 12.21 11.27
CA THR A 71 -10.82 13.53 11.22
C THR A 71 -10.77 14.13 9.82
N LEU A 72 -9.60 14.12 9.17
CA LEU A 72 -9.44 14.64 7.81
C LEU A 72 -10.25 13.83 6.80
N ARG A 73 -10.24 12.49 6.88
CA ARG A 73 -11.02 11.65 5.95
C ARG A 73 -12.52 11.91 6.08
N PHE A 74 -13.04 11.97 7.31
CA PHE A 74 -14.46 12.26 7.54
C PHE A 74 -14.83 13.69 7.11
N TYR A 75 -13.94 14.66 7.32
CA TYR A 75 -14.13 16.04 6.86
C TYR A 75 -14.25 16.10 5.32
N TYR A 76 -13.25 15.59 4.59
CA TYR A 76 -13.27 15.60 3.12
C TYR A 76 -14.42 14.77 2.55
N PHE A 77 -14.77 13.67 3.22
CA PHE A 77 -15.89 12.85 2.83
C PHE A 77 -17.23 13.61 2.96
N LYS A 78 -17.42 14.37 4.05
CA LYS A 78 -18.61 15.22 4.21
C LYS A 78 -18.68 16.30 3.12
N GLN A 79 -17.54 16.86 2.70
CA GLN A 79 -17.50 17.80 1.59
C GLN A 79 -17.90 17.16 0.26
N TYR A 80 -17.46 15.92 0.01
CA TYR A 80 -17.89 15.13 -1.15
C TYR A 80 -19.41 14.84 -1.14
N LEU A 81 -19.97 14.45 0.01
CA LEU A 81 -21.42 14.23 0.15
C LEU A 81 -22.24 15.51 -0.07
N ASN A 82 -21.68 16.67 0.30
CA ASN A 82 -22.28 17.97 0.06
C ASN A 82 -22.04 18.50 -1.36
N ASN A 83 -21.55 17.68 -2.29
CA ASN A 83 -21.22 18.04 -3.67
C ASN A 83 -20.21 19.19 -3.81
N GLN A 84 -19.38 19.44 -2.79
CA GLN A 84 -18.29 20.42 -2.87
C GLN A 84 -17.07 19.86 -3.62
N PHE A 85 -16.96 18.52 -3.70
CA PHE A 85 -15.93 17.82 -4.44
C PHE A 85 -16.52 16.76 -5.35
N ASN A 86 -15.79 16.45 -6.42
CA ASN A 86 -16.00 15.25 -7.21
C ASN A 86 -15.22 14.06 -6.59
N LEU A 87 -15.50 12.86 -7.08
CA LEU A 87 -14.85 11.64 -6.59
C LEU A 87 -13.31 11.65 -6.78
N PRO A 88 -12.75 12.10 -7.93
CA PRO A 88 -11.31 12.21 -8.10
C PRO A 88 -10.62 13.08 -7.04
N SER A 89 -11.17 14.27 -6.74
CA SER A 89 -10.61 15.16 -5.73
C SER A 89 -10.74 14.58 -4.32
N LEU A 90 -11.84 13.89 -4.00
CA LEU A 90 -11.96 13.16 -2.71
C LEU A 90 -10.85 12.12 -2.58
N VAL A 91 -10.66 11.29 -3.61
CA VAL A 91 -9.64 10.25 -3.61
C VAL A 91 -8.25 10.87 -3.45
N TRP A 92 -7.99 11.96 -4.16
CA TRP A 92 -6.75 12.71 -4.08
C TRP A 92 -6.42 13.16 -2.66
N VAL A 93 -7.34 13.82 -1.96
CA VAL A 93 -7.07 14.44 -0.64
C VAL A 93 -7.25 13.48 0.54
N ALA A 94 -8.12 12.47 0.40
CA ALA A 94 -8.50 11.58 1.51
C ALA A 94 -7.83 10.20 1.45
N ASN A 95 -7.24 9.79 0.32
CA ASN A 95 -6.56 8.49 0.18
C ASN A 95 -5.15 8.61 -0.38
N ASP A 96 -4.90 9.53 -1.31
CA ASP A 96 -3.65 9.50 -2.07
C ASP A 96 -2.49 10.25 -1.37
N GLN A 97 -2.78 11.00 -0.30
CA GLN A 97 -1.77 11.82 0.38
C GLN A 97 -1.02 11.11 1.50
N LEU A 98 0.27 11.43 1.61
CA LEU A 98 1.15 10.87 2.65
C LEU A 98 0.65 11.14 4.07
N TYR A 99 0.14 12.35 4.35
CA TYR A 99 -0.33 12.73 5.69
C TYR A 99 -1.48 11.86 6.18
N ILE A 100 -2.32 11.35 5.27
CA ILE A 100 -3.39 10.42 5.60
C ILE A 100 -2.84 9.09 6.11
N HIS A 101 -1.68 8.67 5.59
CA HIS A 101 -1.08 7.35 5.79
C HIS A 101 0.09 7.35 6.78
N LEU A 102 0.43 8.48 7.38
CA LEU A 102 1.53 8.59 8.35
C LEU A 102 1.38 7.61 9.52
N TYR A 103 0.14 7.35 9.96
CA TYR A 103 -0.12 6.39 11.02
C TYR A 103 0.24 4.94 10.63
N ASN A 104 0.14 4.56 9.35
CA ASN A 104 0.55 3.22 8.88
C ASN A 104 2.04 2.99 9.11
N PHE A 105 2.83 4.02 8.81
CA PHE A 105 4.27 4.00 9.02
C PHE A 105 4.61 3.95 10.51
N LEU A 106 4.02 4.82 11.32
CA LEU A 106 4.25 4.84 12.77
C LEU A 106 3.82 3.53 13.45
N LEU A 107 2.76 2.89 12.96
CA LEU A 107 2.34 1.58 13.42
C LEU A 107 3.43 0.54 13.19
N GLY A 108 4.09 0.55 12.03
CA GLY A 108 5.24 -0.30 11.74
C GLY A 108 6.43 -0.03 12.67
N VAL A 109 6.77 1.25 12.90
CA VAL A 109 7.84 1.66 13.83
C VAL A 109 7.56 1.19 15.25
N PHE A 110 6.32 1.35 15.72
CA PHE A 110 5.87 0.90 17.02
C PHE A 110 5.96 -0.62 17.16
N LEU A 111 5.48 -1.38 16.17
CA LEU A 111 5.60 -2.83 16.14
C LEU A 111 7.06 -3.30 16.14
N TYR A 112 7.96 -2.56 15.47
CA TYR A 112 9.39 -2.87 15.50
C TYR A 112 10.02 -2.69 16.89
N GLN A 113 9.57 -1.71 17.70
CA GLN A 113 10.01 -1.61 19.09
C GLN A 113 9.48 -2.79 19.93
N CYS A 114 8.27 -3.28 19.63
CA CYS A 114 7.69 -4.47 20.23
C CYS A 114 8.30 -5.80 19.75
N ARG A 115 9.25 -5.81 18.79
CA ARG A 115 9.71 -7.06 18.13
C ARG A 115 10.26 -8.12 19.08
N ASN A 116 10.81 -7.72 20.22
CA ASN A 116 11.36 -8.65 21.21
C ASN A 116 10.26 -9.33 22.04
N ILE A 117 9.02 -8.84 21.97
CA ILE A 117 7.88 -9.46 22.63
C ILE A 117 7.50 -10.69 21.81
N GLN A 118 7.87 -11.86 22.32
CA GLN A 118 7.52 -13.14 21.72
C GLN A 118 6.06 -13.47 22.01
N ILE A 119 5.16 -12.99 21.16
CA ILE A 119 3.75 -13.42 21.21
C ILE A 119 3.64 -14.71 20.41
N LYS A 120 3.39 -15.82 21.10
CA LYS A 120 3.04 -17.09 20.45
C LYS A 120 1.60 -17.00 19.95
N ILE A 121 1.43 -16.70 18.67
CA ILE A 121 0.12 -16.68 18.04
C ILE A 121 -0.21 -18.08 17.54
N HIS A 122 -1.34 -18.62 18.00
CA HIS A 122 -1.81 -19.93 17.57
C HIS A 122 -2.13 -19.90 16.07
N PHE A 123 -1.78 -20.95 15.33
CA PHE A 123 -2.02 -21.06 13.88
C PHE A 123 -3.49 -20.76 13.50
N LEU A 124 -4.44 -21.21 14.33
CA LEU A 124 -5.87 -20.95 14.14
C LEU A 124 -6.21 -19.45 14.15
N LEU A 125 -5.59 -18.66 15.04
CA LEU A 125 -5.81 -17.22 15.12
C LEU A 125 -5.25 -16.51 13.88
N MET A 126 -4.08 -16.95 13.40
CA MET A 126 -3.50 -16.43 12.15
C MET A 126 -4.39 -16.75 10.95
N LEU A 127 -4.90 -17.98 10.84
CA LEU A 127 -5.85 -18.35 9.80
C LEU A 127 -7.13 -17.51 9.90
N LEU A 128 -7.67 -17.32 11.11
CA LEU A 128 -8.84 -16.47 11.35
C LEU A 128 -8.59 -15.04 10.87
N LEU A 129 -7.45 -14.45 11.20
CA LEU A 129 -7.08 -13.10 10.76
C LEU A 129 -6.91 -13.00 9.25
N LEU A 130 -6.30 -13.99 8.60
CA LEU A 130 -6.22 -14.06 7.14
C LEU A 130 -7.61 -14.12 6.52
N THR A 131 -8.50 -14.99 7.03
CA THR A 131 -9.88 -15.09 6.54
C THR A 131 -10.67 -13.80 6.78
N LEU A 132 -10.45 -13.14 7.93
CA LEU A 132 -11.04 -11.84 8.23
C LEU A 132 -10.54 -10.79 7.24
N MET A 133 -9.26 -10.79 6.87
CA MET A 133 -8.73 -9.87 5.86
C MET A 133 -9.34 -10.08 4.48
N LEU A 134 -9.48 -11.32 4.05
CA LEU A 134 -10.15 -11.63 2.79
C LEU A 134 -11.63 -11.22 2.82
N TYR A 135 -12.31 -11.48 3.94
CA TYR A 135 -13.70 -11.10 4.12
C TYR A 135 -13.90 -9.58 4.13
N ILE A 136 -13.07 -8.83 4.86
CA ILE A 136 -13.11 -7.36 4.85
C ILE A 136 -12.87 -6.84 3.44
N GLY A 137 -11.90 -7.40 2.70
CA GLY A 137 -11.65 -7.03 1.31
C GLY A 137 -12.86 -7.28 0.40
N TYR A 138 -13.51 -8.43 0.54
CA TYR A 138 -14.75 -8.76 -0.18
C TYR A 138 -15.86 -7.75 0.12
N VAL A 139 -16.17 -7.52 1.39
CA VAL A 139 -17.21 -6.56 1.81
C VAL A 139 -16.88 -5.14 1.35
N GLN A 140 -15.63 -4.71 1.45
CA GLN A 140 -15.20 -3.40 0.97
C GLN A 140 -15.40 -3.22 -0.53
N SER A 141 -15.22 -4.29 -1.33
CA SER A 141 -15.46 -4.26 -2.77
C SER A 141 -16.93 -3.97 -3.08
N ASP A 142 -17.86 -4.62 -2.38
CA ASP A 142 -19.30 -4.39 -2.56
C ASP A 142 -19.72 -2.97 -2.13
N LEU A 143 -19.09 -2.45 -1.08
CA LEU A 143 -19.35 -1.10 -0.55
C LEU A 143 -18.83 0.03 -1.45
N ILE A 144 -18.05 -0.25 -2.50
CA ILE A 144 -17.63 0.78 -3.48
C ILE A 144 -18.84 1.44 -4.13
N SER A 145 -19.91 0.68 -4.37
CA SER A 145 -21.19 1.19 -4.88
C SER A 145 -21.74 2.35 -4.05
N GLY A 146 -21.56 2.31 -2.73
CA GLY A 146 -22.01 3.36 -1.81
C GLY A 146 -21.34 4.71 -2.04
N ILE A 147 -20.08 4.73 -2.43
CA ILE A 147 -19.38 5.97 -2.79
C ILE A 147 -20.00 6.56 -4.05
N ASN A 148 -20.13 5.74 -5.09
CA ASN A 148 -20.64 6.17 -6.40
C ASN A 148 -22.08 6.69 -6.33
N MET A 149 -22.89 6.14 -5.40
CA MET A 149 -24.28 6.52 -5.20
C MET A 149 -24.47 7.60 -4.11
N HIS A 150 -23.38 8.19 -3.59
CA HIS A 150 -23.42 9.18 -2.50
C HIS A 150 -24.16 8.69 -1.23
N LEU A 151 -24.09 7.38 -0.96
CA LEU A 151 -24.70 6.78 0.23
C LEU A 151 -23.75 6.92 1.42
N GLU A 152 -24.10 7.85 2.30
CA GLU A 152 -23.29 8.20 3.48
C GLU A 152 -22.95 6.98 4.33
N GLN A 153 -23.96 6.20 4.73
CA GLN A 153 -23.78 5.07 5.65
C GLN A 153 -22.83 4.00 5.07
N LEU A 154 -23.02 3.60 3.81
CA LEU A 154 -22.18 2.60 3.15
C LEU A 154 -20.72 3.05 3.06
N THR A 155 -20.51 4.34 2.79
CA THR A 155 -19.16 4.87 2.70
C THR A 155 -18.49 4.98 4.08
N GLN A 156 -19.22 5.37 5.12
CA GLN A 156 -18.71 5.37 6.49
C GLN A 156 -18.28 3.95 6.91
N TYR A 157 -19.08 2.92 6.60
CA TYR A 157 -18.70 1.53 6.85
C TYR A 157 -17.42 1.14 6.10
N ARG A 158 -17.29 1.52 4.83
CA ARG A 158 -16.06 1.26 4.06
C ARG A 158 -14.83 1.89 4.71
N LEU A 159 -14.92 3.14 5.18
CA LEU A 159 -13.83 3.84 5.85
C LEU A 159 -13.41 3.12 7.15
N ILE A 160 -14.39 2.80 8.01
CA ILE A 160 -14.14 2.10 9.28
C ILE A 160 -13.49 0.75 9.03
N LEU A 161 -14.02 -0.03 8.08
CA LEU A 161 -13.42 -1.30 7.68
C LEU A 161 -11.98 -1.14 7.19
N GLY A 162 -11.64 -0.01 6.55
CA GLY A 162 -10.27 0.28 6.11
C GLY A 162 -9.28 0.39 7.27
N TYR A 163 -9.67 1.08 8.35
CA TYR A 163 -8.84 1.17 9.55
C TYR A 163 -8.72 -0.18 10.27
N ILE A 164 -9.83 -0.92 10.38
CA ILE A 164 -9.81 -2.28 10.94
C ILE A 164 -8.88 -3.19 10.13
N ALA A 165 -8.91 -3.07 8.80
CA ALA A 165 -8.05 -3.83 7.90
C ALA A 165 -6.56 -3.57 8.18
N ILE A 166 -6.18 -2.30 8.34
CA ILE A 166 -4.78 -1.93 8.61
C ILE A 166 -4.33 -2.44 9.99
N LEU A 167 -5.18 -2.35 11.02
CA LEU A 167 -4.86 -2.88 12.34
C LEU A 167 -4.70 -4.41 12.33
N ALA A 168 -5.60 -5.11 11.66
CA ALA A 168 -5.52 -6.57 11.51
C ALA A 168 -4.28 -6.99 10.70
N LEU A 169 -3.96 -6.27 9.61
CA LEU A 169 -2.73 -6.49 8.84
C LEU A 169 -1.49 -6.26 9.70
N ALA A 170 -1.47 -5.21 10.51
CA ALA A 170 -0.35 -4.90 11.40
C ALA A 170 -0.13 -6.01 12.43
N PHE A 171 -1.21 -6.52 13.03
CA PHE A 171 -1.14 -7.67 13.95
C PHE A 171 -0.69 -8.94 13.24
N LEU A 172 -1.17 -9.18 12.01
CA LEU A 172 -0.74 -10.30 11.18
C LEU A 172 0.76 -10.24 10.88
N VAL A 173 1.26 -9.09 10.43
CA VAL A 173 2.70 -8.86 10.19
C VAL A 173 3.49 -9.13 11.47
N PHE A 174 3.03 -8.60 12.62
CA PHE A 174 3.67 -8.85 13.90
C PHE A 174 3.71 -10.34 14.28
N ALA A 175 2.64 -11.08 13.99
CA ALA A 175 2.59 -12.52 14.18
C ALA A 175 3.65 -13.26 13.36
N PHE A 176 3.79 -12.86 12.09
CA PHE A 176 4.72 -13.48 11.17
C PHE A 176 6.19 -13.16 11.45
N LEU A 177 6.50 -12.09 12.22
CA LEU A 177 7.89 -11.77 12.61
C LEU A 177 8.58 -12.92 13.38
N ASN A 178 7.80 -13.73 14.09
CA ASN A 178 8.31 -14.81 14.94
C ASN A 178 8.06 -16.22 14.36
N VAL A 179 7.58 -16.32 13.12
CA VAL A 179 7.31 -17.61 12.49
C VAL A 179 8.60 -18.16 11.90
N GLU A 180 9.03 -19.31 12.42
CA GLU A 180 10.11 -20.09 11.81
C GLU A 180 9.59 -20.78 10.55
N LEU A 181 10.15 -20.41 9.40
CA LEU A 181 9.82 -21.02 8.12
C LEU A 181 10.77 -22.19 7.84
N GLY A 182 10.21 -23.31 7.38
CA GLY A 182 11.01 -24.40 6.82
C GLY A 182 11.79 -23.95 5.57
N ASN A 183 12.90 -24.62 5.26
CA ASN A 183 13.83 -24.24 4.19
C ASN A 183 13.12 -24.01 2.83
N SER A 184 12.19 -24.89 2.45
CA SER A 184 11.44 -24.74 1.18
C SER A 184 10.53 -23.52 1.17
N ALA A 185 9.82 -23.25 2.27
CA ALA A 185 8.95 -22.09 2.40
C ALA A 185 9.76 -20.79 2.40
N TYR A 186 10.89 -20.77 3.10
CA TYR A 186 11.83 -19.67 3.09
C TYR A 186 12.31 -19.36 1.67
N ARG A 187 12.76 -20.36 0.91
CA ARG A 187 13.19 -20.18 -0.49
C ARG A 187 12.10 -19.57 -1.36
N LEU A 188 10.86 -20.05 -1.22
CA LEU A 188 9.73 -19.53 -1.99
C LEU A 188 9.42 -18.07 -1.63
N VAL A 189 9.32 -17.77 -0.34
CA VAL A 189 9.06 -16.41 0.14
C VAL A 189 10.18 -15.48 -0.30
N SER A 190 11.45 -15.86 -0.13
CA SER A 190 12.60 -15.08 -0.60
C SER A 190 12.58 -14.84 -2.10
N PHE A 191 12.20 -15.83 -2.90
CA PHE A 191 12.05 -15.66 -4.35
C PHE A 191 10.97 -14.64 -4.68
N ILE A 192 9.78 -14.76 -4.08
CA ILE A 192 8.67 -13.80 -4.29
C ILE A 192 9.08 -12.39 -3.84
N SER A 193 9.75 -12.27 -2.69
CA SER A 193 10.28 -10.99 -2.21
C SER A 193 11.29 -10.37 -3.17
N LEU A 194 12.14 -11.19 -3.78
CA LEU A 194 13.17 -10.74 -4.72
C LEU A 194 12.57 -10.24 -6.04
N VAL A 195 11.47 -10.83 -6.52
CA VAL A 195 10.76 -10.34 -7.73
C VAL A 195 9.63 -9.35 -7.42
N SER A 196 9.44 -8.97 -6.15
CA SER A 196 8.25 -8.24 -5.69
C SER A 196 8.08 -6.86 -6.33
N TYR A 197 9.16 -6.13 -6.57
CA TYR A 197 9.14 -4.84 -7.25
C TYR A 197 8.65 -4.99 -8.69
N SER A 198 9.24 -5.90 -9.46
CA SER A 198 8.78 -6.23 -10.81
C SER A 198 7.33 -6.73 -10.80
N LEU A 199 6.93 -7.55 -9.83
CA LEU A 199 5.54 -8.03 -9.71
C LEU A 199 4.55 -6.90 -9.47
N TYR A 200 4.92 -5.95 -8.62
CA TYR A 200 4.16 -4.74 -8.40
C TYR A 200 4.00 -3.92 -9.69
N LEU A 201 5.04 -3.80 -10.52
CA LEU A 201 4.94 -3.09 -11.80
C LEU A 201 3.99 -3.74 -12.81
N TYR A 202 4.07 -5.07 -12.98
CA TYR A 202 3.40 -5.72 -14.10
C TYR A 202 2.03 -6.32 -13.79
N HIS A 203 1.65 -6.49 -12.52
CA HIS A 203 0.38 -7.14 -12.20
C HIS A 203 -0.83 -6.39 -12.77
N LEU A 204 -0.90 -5.05 -12.69
CA LEU A 204 -2.03 -4.31 -13.26
C LEU A 204 -2.13 -4.37 -14.79
N PRO A 205 -1.04 -4.11 -15.56
CA PRO A 205 -1.06 -4.31 -17.01
C PRO A 205 -1.51 -5.71 -17.43
N ILE A 206 -1.07 -6.75 -16.71
CA ILE A 206 -1.46 -8.14 -16.98
C ILE A 206 -2.94 -8.35 -16.66
N LEU A 207 -3.41 -7.82 -15.53
CA LEU A 207 -4.82 -7.85 -15.15
C LEU A 207 -5.70 -7.23 -16.26
N ASP A 208 -5.34 -6.04 -16.72
CA ASP A 208 -6.10 -5.30 -17.73
C ASP A 208 -6.04 -5.98 -19.11
N TYR A 209 -4.90 -6.57 -19.47
CA TYR A 209 -4.77 -7.39 -20.67
C TYR A 209 -5.67 -8.64 -20.60
N LEU A 210 -5.69 -9.35 -19.47
CA LEU A 210 -6.48 -10.57 -19.31
C LEU A 210 -7.99 -10.31 -19.25
N LYS A 211 -8.42 -9.15 -18.74
CA LYS A 211 -9.85 -8.76 -18.72
C LYS A 211 -10.47 -8.76 -20.12
N ALA A 212 -9.69 -8.42 -21.15
CA ALA A 212 -10.17 -8.39 -22.54
C ALA A 212 -10.59 -9.77 -23.07
N TYR A 213 -10.13 -10.86 -22.46
CA TYR A 213 -10.41 -12.23 -22.91
C TYR A 213 -11.64 -12.86 -22.27
N HIS A 214 -12.32 -12.16 -21.33
CA HIS A 214 -13.55 -12.62 -20.67
C HIS A 214 -13.49 -14.08 -20.13
N LEU A 215 -12.31 -14.49 -19.65
CA LEU A 215 -12.09 -15.84 -19.14
C LEU A 215 -12.93 -16.10 -17.88
N HIS A 216 -13.37 -17.34 -17.69
CA HIS A 216 -14.00 -17.74 -16.43
C HIS A 216 -13.02 -17.61 -15.25
N TRP A 217 -13.54 -17.27 -14.06
CA TRP A 217 -12.73 -16.94 -12.88
C TRP A 217 -11.71 -18.01 -12.50
N TYR A 218 -12.04 -19.29 -12.66
CA TYR A 218 -11.18 -20.43 -12.31
C TYR A 218 -10.03 -20.65 -13.29
N ILE A 219 -10.09 -20.06 -14.50
CA ILE A 219 -8.96 -19.99 -15.44
C ILE A 219 -8.25 -18.65 -15.27
N TYR A 220 -9.03 -17.58 -15.19
CA TYR A 220 -8.56 -16.21 -15.06
C TYR A 220 -7.62 -16.04 -13.87
N LEU A 221 -8.00 -16.50 -12.67
CA LEU A 221 -7.23 -16.30 -11.45
C LEU A 221 -5.86 -17.02 -11.50
N PRO A 222 -5.77 -18.33 -11.82
CA PRO A 222 -4.47 -18.97 -12.00
C PRO A 222 -3.63 -18.31 -13.09
N VAL A 223 -4.19 -18.01 -14.26
CA VAL A 223 -3.45 -17.38 -15.37
C VAL A 223 -2.93 -16.00 -14.96
N PHE A 224 -3.74 -15.21 -14.25
CA PHE A 224 -3.34 -13.92 -13.71
C PHE A 224 -2.19 -14.04 -12.70
N LEU A 225 -2.31 -14.95 -11.72
CA LEU A 225 -1.29 -15.13 -10.68
C LEU A 225 0.03 -15.63 -11.25
N PHE A 226 0.00 -16.74 -12.01
CA PHE A 226 1.20 -17.32 -12.59
C PHE A 226 1.78 -16.47 -13.72
N GLY A 227 0.93 -15.82 -14.52
CA GLY A 227 1.36 -14.87 -15.54
C GLY A 227 2.06 -13.66 -14.93
N SER A 228 1.52 -13.09 -13.86
CA SER A 228 2.14 -11.97 -13.13
C SER A 228 3.50 -12.35 -12.56
N VAL A 229 3.59 -13.50 -11.88
CA VAL A 229 4.88 -13.99 -11.35
C VAL A 229 5.87 -14.30 -12.48
N GLY A 230 5.41 -14.90 -13.58
CA GLY A 230 6.25 -15.23 -14.73
C GLY A 230 6.84 -14.00 -15.41
N VAL A 231 6.01 -13.02 -15.76
CA VAL A 231 6.44 -11.75 -16.37
C VAL A 231 7.35 -10.97 -15.42
N ALA A 232 6.98 -10.89 -14.12
CA ALA A 232 7.80 -10.25 -13.11
C ALA A 232 9.18 -10.90 -12.99
N SER A 233 9.25 -12.23 -13.00
CA SER A 233 10.51 -12.98 -12.93
C SER A 233 11.39 -12.71 -14.15
N LEU A 234 10.79 -12.71 -15.36
CA LEU A 234 11.51 -12.38 -16.58
C LEU A 234 12.06 -10.95 -16.54
N SER A 235 11.23 -9.97 -16.16
CA SER A 235 11.67 -8.58 -16.01
C SER A 235 12.79 -8.45 -14.97
N TYR A 236 12.67 -9.13 -13.84
CA TYR A 236 13.69 -9.11 -12.79
C TYR A 236 15.04 -9.60 -13.33
N PHE A 237 15.10 -10.78 -13.97
CA PHE A 237 16.36 -11.34 -14.44
C PHE A 237 16.95 -10.60 -15.64
N LEU A 238 16.11 -10.04 -16.51
CA LEU A 238 16.56 -9.37 -17.74
C LEU A 238 16.89 -7.89 -17.53
N VAL A 239 16.24 -7.22 -16.58
CA VAL A 239 16.38 -5.78 -16.37
C VAL A 239 16.93 -5.51 -14.97
N GLU A 240 16.16 -5.84 -13.93
CA GLU A 240 16.43 -5.40 -12.55
C GLU A 240 17.78 -5.94 -12.01
N ALA A 241 18.00 -7.26 -12.11
CA ALA A 241 19.19 -7.92 -11.59
C ALA A 241 20.50 -7.41 -12.25
N PRO A 242 20.58 -7.22 -13.59
CA PRO A 242 21.71 -6.54 -14.21
C PRO A 242 22.00 -5.15 -13.64
N PHE A 243 20.99 -4.29 -13.49
CA PHE A 243 21.19 -2.93 -12.97
C PHE A 243 21.64 -2.91 -11.50
N LEU A 244 21.07 -3.80 -10.66
CA LEU A 244 21.51 -3.96 -9.27
C LEU A 244 22.98 -4.40 -9.19
N ARG A 245 23.41 -5.32 -10.07
CA ARG A 245 24.82 -5.75 -10.15
C ARG A 245 25.72 -4.58 -10.52
N PHE A 246 25.36 -3.79 -11.51
CA PHE A 246 26.14 -2.60 -11.90
C PHE A 246 26.23 -1.57 -10.77
N SER A 247 25.12 -1.29 -10.07
CA SER A 247 25.13 -0.38 -8.91
C SER A 247 26.06 -0.88 -7.80
N SER A 248 26.00 -2.16 -7.46
CA SER A 248 26.89 -2.73 -6.42
C SER A 248 28.36 -2.71 -6.80
N ALA A 249 28.69 -2.78 -8.09
CA ALA A 249 30.06 -2.69 -8.58
C ALA A 249 30.62 -1.26 -8.50
N LEU A 250 29.77 -0.23 -8.64
CA LEU A 250 30.18 1.18 -8.52
C LEU A 250 30.51 1.56 -7.07
N ASN A 251 29.80 1.02 -6.08
CA ASN A 251 30.03 1.30 -4.65
C ASN A 251 31.25 0.57 -4.04
N ARG A 252 31.93 -0.30 -4.80
CA ARG A 252 33.13 -1.03 -4.34
C ARG A 252 34.45 -0.34 -4.74
N LYS A 253 34.38 0.85 -5.32
CA LYS A 253 35.53 1.70 -5.64
C LYS A 253 35.52 2.93 -4.74
#